data_AF-A0A3B9HU58-F1
#
_entry.id   AF-A0A3B9HU58-F1
#
_cell.length_a   1.000
_cell.length_b   1.000
_cell.length_c   1.000
_cell.angle_alpha   90.00
_cell.angle_beta   90.00
_cell.angle_gamma   90.00
#
_symmetry.space_group_name_H-M   'P 1'
#
loop_
_entity.id
_entity.type
_entity.pdbx_description
1 polymer ?
#
loop_
_entity_poly.entity_id
_entity_poly.type
_entity_poly.pdbx_seq_one_letter_code
_entity_poly.pdbx_strand_id
1 'polypeptide(L)'
;MSMFTSFKSKKRSGSVLVMTALAGVFLLAVTALVTDVGFLYLQQSRLQTAVNAAWKAGFDRMMKVKGSGVPVLSDSDKAAITKHVIDVIESNGYSKQEIASASLQVIFGNNNQLTVTAKQSVGLFFVKVLNIDSSDVSADRGGGELAAIIPLGIPHGATKDVSPTKYRCKLFGSNEEFTVGREYIIKLGDDKIPRPGDAPWGILPKDTGDQVDFGYATGSDYTIKYGAGGEEGAYVGNFGALDLDSAFDGSHGGGASGNEYIEPNNGKTYADNYEGWIKYGLNPFRYPGGLTIGSVLWTETGNMAGPTRRGVEYRIANNLLDIRIPVLPSFPKGQSNMVEIIGFLNFRLILVEGSGNGATVKATYMGADYGVDRASGTLKISYGRIDPNNIETDASQYLDNFKYGYSAPVELGQMILPENGNATESTAAAVAYRLSANPTESPKTVIVPITEIPPEIGKHNPKNATATTIYDLYAEDSPDGAVASSAYTFGSSVRITGFAEFDLLSVPDYTRVGENFIDGGNGDAGDLGLVRPGQVRGIFKRYIIKPGTI
;
A
#
# COMPACT_ATOMS: atom_id res chain seq x y z
N MET A 1 -11.38 -81.22 93.98
CA MET A 1 -11.92 -80.92 92.64
C MET A 1 -11.93 -79.40 92.51
N SER A 2 -10.90 -78.81 91.88
CA SER A 2 -10.98 -78.22 90.51
C SER A 2 -11.85 -76.94 90.52
N MET A 3 -11.45 -75.75 90.07
CA MET A 3 -10.37 -75.29 89.19
C MET A 3 -10.34 -73.76 89.36
N PHE A 4 -9.25 -73.16 89.83
CA PHE A 4 -9.03 -71.71 89.65
C PHE A 4 -8.30 -71.53 88.33
N THR A 5 -9.03 -71.03 87.32
CA THR A 5 -8.56 -70.83 85.96
C THR A 5 -7.58 -69.65 85.89
N SER A 6 -6.33 -69.95 85.54
CA SER A 6 -5.28 -68.98 85.25
C SER A 6 -5.57 -68.20 83.96
N PHE A 7 -5.69 -66.87 84.05
CA PHE A 7 -5.63 -65.98 82.90
C PHE A 7 -4.16 -65.73 82.51
N LYS A 8 -3.68 -66.46 81.48
CA LYS A 8 -2.41 -66.16 80.82
C LYS A 8 -2.54 -64.90 79.95
N SER A 9 -1.84 -63.83 80.34
CA SER A 9 -1.59 -62.65 79.51
C SER A 9 -0.77 -63.05 78.27
N LYS A 10 -1.37 -62.98 77.07
CA LYS A 10 -0.64 -63.05 75.80
C LYS A 10 0.08 -61.72 75.59
N LYS A 11 1.41 -61.74 75.45
CA LYS A 11 2.22 -60.58 75.03
C LYS A 11 1.63 -59.97 73.75
N ARG A 12 1.00 -58.80 73.87
CA ARG A 12 0.52 -58.01 72.73
C ARG A 12 1.73 -57.36 72.06
N SER A 13 1.89 -57.59 70.77
CA SER A 13 2.99 -57.10 69.95
C SER A 13 2.92 -55.57 69.80
N GLY A 14 3.89 -54.85 70.36
CA GLY A 14 4.02 -53.38 70.24
C GLY A 14 4.22 -52.88 68.79
N SER A 15 4.44 -53.78 67.82
CA SER A 15 4.56 -53.46 66.40
C SER A 15 3.30 -52.83 65.80
N VAL A 16 2.10 -53.18 66.28
CA VAL A 16 0.84 -52.60 65.78
C VAL A 16 0.73 -51.12 66.15
N LEU A 17 1.19 -50.74 67.35
CA LEU A 17 1.22 -49.35 67.78
C LEU A 17 2.17 -48.52 66.90
N VAL A 18 3.36 -49.07 66.62
CA VAL A 18 4.38 -48.42 65.77
C VAL A 18 3.88 -48.28 64.33
N MET A 19 3.28 -49.31 63.75
CA MET A 19 2.69 -49.26 62.41
C MET A 19 1.52 -48.28 62.31
N THR A 20 0.67 -48.23 63.35
CA THR A 20 -0.47 -47.29 63.38
C THR A 20 0.02 -45.84 63.51
N ALA A 21 1.05 -45.60 64.32
CA ALA A 21 1.68 -44.28 64.44
C ALA A 21 2.34 -43.85 63.12
N LEU A 22 3.09 -44.75 62.47
CA LEU A 22 3.70 -44.49 61.16
C LEU A 22 2.64 -44.23 60.07
N ALA A 23 1.58 -45.02 60.03
CA ALA A 23 0.48 -44.84 59.09
C ALA A 23 -0.27 -43.52 59.35
N GLY A 24 -0.47 -43.12 60.61
CA GLY A 24 -1.05 -41.84 60.98
C GLY A 24 -0.20 -40.66 60.52
N VAL A 25 1.11 -40.71 60.76
CA VAL A 25 2.07 -39.68 60.28
C VAL A 25 2.09 -39.63 58.76
N PHE A 26 2.06 -40.77 58.09
CA PHE A 26 2.02 -40.84 56.63
C PHE A 26 0.73 -40.23 56.06
N LEU A 27 -0.43 -40.55 56.62
CA LEU A 27 -1.70 -39.97 56.20
C LEU A 27 -1.73 -38.45 56.41
N LEU A 28 -1.20 -37.97 57.54
CA LEU A 28 -1.05 -36.54 57.81
C LEU A 28 -0.12 -35.86 56.79
N ALA A 29 0.98 -36.50 56.43
CA ALA A 29 1.92 -35.98 55.43
C ALA A 29 1.30 -35.91 54.03
N VAL A 30 0.47 -36.88 53.64
CA VAL A 30 -0.26 -36.85 52.36
C VAL A 30 -1.32 -35.75 52.37
N THR A 31 -2.10 -35.60 53.45
CA THR A 31 -3.09 -34.52 53.56
C THR A 31 -2.43 -33.13 53.57
N ALA A 32 -1.29 -33.02 54.22
CA ALA A 32 -0.44 -31.83 54.21
C ALA A 32 -0.04 -31.44 52.79
N LEU A 33 0.52 -32.40 52.05
CA LEU A 33 0.93 -32.22 50.66
C LEU A 33 -0.24 -31.80 49.76
N VAL A 34 -1.37 -32.51 49.84
CA VAL A 34 -2.56 -32.22 49.03
C VAL A 34 -3.09 -30.81 49.31
N THR A 35 -3.10 -30.40 50.58
CA THR A 35 -3.61 -29.07 50.98
C THR A 35 -2.67 -27.97 50.51
N ASP A 36 -1.37 -28.12 50.72
CA ASP A 36 -0.37 -27.11 50.33
C ASP A 36 -0.26 -26.99 48.81
N VAL A 37 -0.23 -28.10 48.07
CA VAL A 37 -0.23 -28.08 46.59
C VAL A 37 -1.55 -27.52 46.04
N GLY A 38 -2.69 -27.88 46.62
CA GLY A 38 -3.99 -27.34 46.24
C GLY A 38 -4.08 -25.82 46.49
N PHE A 39 -3.54 -25.35 47.61
CA PHE A 39 -3.47 -23.92 47.91
C PHE A 39 -2.53 -23.18 46.95
N LEU A 40 -1.34 -23.73 46.66
CA LEU A 40 -0.43 -23.16 45.67
C LEU A 40 -1.06 -23.05 44.29
N TYR A 41 -1.77 -24.09 43.85
CA TYR A 41 -2.49 -24.06 42.59
C TYR A 41 -3.58 -22.98 42.55
N LEU A 42 -4.33 -22.82 43.65
CA LEU A 42 -5.32 -21.75 43.77
C LEU A 42 -4.67 -20.36 43.71
N GLN A 43 -3.56 -20.14 44.39
CA GLN A 43 -2.83 -18.87 44.35
C GLN A 43 -2.28 -18.58 42.95
N GLN A 44 -1.71 -19.58 42.27
CA GLN A 44 -1.26 -19.48 40.89
C GLN A 44 -2.41 -19.08 39.95
N SER A 45 -3.57 -19.73 40.05
CA SER A 45 -4.74 -19.42 39.21
C SER A 45 -5.30 -18.02 39.46
N ARG A 46 -5.32 -17.57 40.72
CA ARG A 46 -5.75 -16.21 41.08
C ARG A 46 -4.78 -15.16 40.53
N LEU A 47 -3.47 -15.41 40.69
CA LEU A 47 -2.43 -14.51 40.21
C LEU A 47 -2.48 -14.38 38.68
N GLN A 48 -2.64 -15.50 37.96
CA GLN A 48 -2.79 -15.47 36.51
C GLN A 48 -4.03 -14.68 36.05
N THR A 49 -5.15 -14.81 36.76
CA THR A 49 -6.38 -14.09 36.44
C THR A 49 -6.18 -12.58 36.62
N ALA A 50 -5.56 -12.17 37.72
CA ALA A 50 -5.25 -10.77 37.98
C ALA A 50 -4.28 -10.19 36.95
N VAL A 51 -3.21 -10.91 36.60
CA VAL A 51 -2.23 -10.50 35.58
C VAL A 51 -2.89 -10.37 34.20
N ASN A 52 -3.76 -11.29 33.80
CA ASN A 52 -4.48 -11.22 32.53
C ASN A 52 -5.39 -9.99 32.45
N ALA A 53 -6.14 -9.70 33.51
CA ALA A 53 -7.03 -8.54 33.59
C ALA A 53 -6.24 -7.22 33.55
N ALA A 54 -5.15 -7.16 34.31
CA ALA A 54 -4.28 -5.99 34.38
C ALA A 54 -3.56 -5.72 33.06
N TRP A 55 -3.04 -6.78 32.41
CA TRP A 55 -2.48 -6.69 31.07
C TRP A 55 -3.49 -6.14 30.08
N LYS A 56 -4.72 -6.68 30.06
CA LYS A 56 -5.77 -6.20 29.14
C LYS A 56 -6.09 -4.72 29.37
N ALA A 57 -6.29 -4.32 30.62
CA ALA A 57 -6.61 -2.92 30.95
C ALA A 57 -5.47 -1.96 30.59
N GLY A 58 -4.22 -2.35 30.88
CA GLY A 58 -3.05 -1.58 30.49
C GLY A 58 -2.91 -1.46 28.98
N PHE A 59 -3.14 -2.56 28.25
CA PHE A 59 -3.09 -2.60 26.79
C PHE A 59 -4.17 -1.73 26.16
N ASP A 60 -5.42 -1.82 26.64
CA ASP A 60 -6.53 -0.98 26.18
C ASP A 60 -6.23 0.52 26.39
N ARG A 61 -5.67 0.88 27.55
CA ARG A 61 -5.26 2.25 27.84
C ARG A 61 -4.14 2.73 26.92
N MET A 62 -3.15 1.87 26.67
CA MET A 62 -2.05 2.14 25.74
C MET A 62 -2.58 2.42 24.33
N MET A 63 -3.49 1.58 23.82
CA MET A 63 -4.11 1.77 22.50
C MET A 63 -4.92 3.06 22.44
N LYS A 64 -5.60 3.45 23.52
CA LYS A 64 -6.35 4.72 23.57
C LYS A 64 -5.45 5.95 23.49
N VAL A 65 -4.31 5.96 24.19
CA VAL A 65 -3.33 7.05 24.12
C VAL A 65 -2.78 7.17 22.70
N LYS A 66 -2.43 6.04 22.09
CA LYS A 66 -1.96 5.98 20.69
C LYS A 66 -3.02 6.42 19.69
N GLY A 67 -4.28 6.05 19.95
CA GLY A 67 -5.47 6.50 19.23
C GLY A 67 -5.69 8.01 19.22
N SER A 68 -5.09 8.73 20.18
CA SER A 68 -5.28 10.18 20.34
C SER A 68 -4.24 11.02 19.60
N GLY A 69 -3.50 10.42 18.66
CA GLY A 69 -2.43 11.10 17.91
C GLY A 69 -1.08 11.14 18.63
N VAL A 70 -0.89 10.31 19.66
CA VAL A 70 0.39 10.15 20.37
C VAL A 70 1.00 8.79 19.99
N PRO A 71 1.64 8.68 18.82
CA PRO A 71 2.11 7.39 18.31
C PRO A 71 3.21 6.77 19.15
N VAL A 72 4.05 7.59 19.81
CA VAL A 72 5.16 7.18 20.67
C VAL A 72 4.85 7.57 22.11
N LEU A 73 4.91 6.62 23.03
CA LEU A 73 4.58 6.85 24.44
C LEU A 73 5.69 7.63 25.15
N SER A 74 5.33 8.75 25.76
CA SER A 74 6.21 9.46 26.68
C SER A 74 6.43 8.67 27.98
N ASP A 75 7.46 9.01 28.75
CA ASP A 75 7.67 8.41 30.07
C ASP A 75 6.49 8.67 31.01
N SER A 76 5.80 9.82 30.87
CA SER A 76 4.56 10.10 31.60
C SER A 76 3.41 9.19 31.19
N ASP A 77 3.28 8.86 29.90
CA ASP A 77 2.23 7.93 29.43
C ASP A 77 2.49 6.53 29.96
N LYS A 78 3.75 6.08 29.90
CA LYS A 78 4.18 4.79 30.45
C LYS A 78 3.89 4.72 31.95
N ALA A 79 4.19 5.78 32.70
CA ALA A 79 3.88 5.85 34.14
C ALA A 79 2.36 5.78 34.40
N ALA A 80 1.54 6.46 33.59
CA ALA A 80 0.09 6.43 33.72
C ALA A 80 -0.50 5.04 33.38
N ILE A 81 0.01 4.37 32.35
CA ILE A 81 -0.39 3.00 31.98
C ILE A 81 0.02 2.02 33.09
N THR A 82 1.26 2.09 33.57
CA THR A 82 1.76 1.26 34.69
C THR A 82 0.90 1.46 35.93
N LYS A 83 0.55 2.71 36.26
CA LYS A 83 -0.37 2.98 37.37
C LYS A 83 -1.72 2.29 37.17
N HIS A 84 -2.28 2.36 35.97
CA HIS A 84 -3.56 1.70 35.68
C HIS A 84 -3.48 0.16 35.80
N VAL A 85 -2.38 -0.44 35.35
CA VAL A 85 -2.11 -1.89 35.55
C VAL A 85 -2.09 -2.22 37.03
N ILE A 86 -1.40 -1.42 37.85
CA ILE A 86 -1.33 -1.59 39.32
C ILE A 86 -2.73 -1.47 39.95
N ASP A 87 -3.50 -0.45 39.60
CA ASP A 87 -4.85 -0.23 40.14
C ASP A 87 -5.79 -1.43 39.85
N VAL A 88 -5.64 -2.08 38.70
CA VAL A 88 -6.42 -3.27 38.34
C VAL A 88 -5.96 -4.50 39.12
N ILE A 89 -4.66 -4.67 39.35
CA ILE A 89 -4.13 -5.74 40.21
C ILE A 89 -4.64 -5.57 41.65
N GLU A 90 -4.66 -4.33 42.16
CA GLU A 90 -5.24 -4.01 43.47
C GLU A 90 -6.72 -4.36 43.56
N SER A 91 -7.48 -4.04 42.51
CA SER A 91 -8.90 -4.39 42.42
C SER A 91 -9.14 -5.91 42.36
N ASN A 92 -8.12 -6.70 42.01
CA ASN A 92 -8.15 -8.17 42.03
C ASN A 92 -7.67 -8.76 43.37
N GLY A 93 -7.46 -7.93 44.40
CA GLY A 93 -7.23 -8.37 45.78
C GLY A 93 -5.76 -8.48 46.20
N TYR A 94 -4.83 -7.87 45.46
CA TYR A 94 -3.41 -7.81 45.80
C TYR A 94 -3.04 -6.41 46.34
N SER A 95 -2.60 -6.31 47.59
CA SER A 95 -2.26 -5.01 48.19
C SER A 95 -0.95 -4.42 47.67
N LYS A 96 -0.72 -3.11 47.86
CA LYS A 96 0.54 -2.43 47.49
C LYS A 96 1.79 -3.06 48.12
N GLN A 97 1.68 -3.61 49.33
CA GLN A 97 2.79 -4.34 49.97
C GLN A 97 3.01 -5.72 49.34
N GLU A 98 1.95 -6.43 48.96
CA GLU A 98 2.01 -7.69 48.23
C GLU A 98 2.48 -7.50 46.78
N ILE A 99 2.25 -6.34 46.18
CA ILE A 99 2.75 -5.95 44.84
C ILE A 99 4.21 -5.49 44.88
N ALA A 100 4.70 -5.00 46.03
CA ALA A 100 6.12 -4.67 46.22
C ALA A 100 6.97 -5.90 46.58
N SER A 101 6.36 -6.86 47.30
CA SER A 101 6.97 -8.15 47.62
C SER A 101 6.77 -9.17 46.49
N ALA A 102 5.71 -9.01 45.71
CA ALA A 102 5.66 -9.60 44.40
C ALA A 102 6.58 -8.82 43.48
N SER A 103 7.43 -9.46 42.67
CA SER A 103 8.21 -8.70 41.69
C SER A 103 7.32 -8.35 40.49
N LEU A 104 6.35 -7.45 40.69
CA LEU A 104 5.51 -6.94 39.61
C LEU A 104 6.38 -6.10 38.67
N GLN A 105 6.44 -6.50 37.41
CA GLN A 105 7.12 -5.79 36.35
C GLN A 105 6.13 -5.49 35.23
N VAL A 106 6.03 -4.22 34.89
CA VAL A 106 5.33 -3.77 33.68
C VAL A 106 6.40 -3.37 32.68
N ILE A 107 6.58 -4.22 31.68
CA ILE A 107 7.61 -4.07 30.66
C ILE A 107 6.93 -3.56 29.40
N PHE A 108 7.33 -2.38 28.96
CA PHE A 108 6.99 -1.88 27.63
C PHE A 108 8.03 -2.43 26.67
N GLY A 109 7.62 -3.40 25.86
CA GLY A 109 8.46 -3.91 24.79
C GLY A 109 8.45 -2.97 23.59
N ASN A 110 9.19 -3.35 22.55
CA ASN A 110 9.04 -2.73 21.24
C ASN A 110 7.66 -3.09 20.64
N ASN A 111 7.26 -2.43 19.55
CA ASN A 111 6.13 -2.88 18.72
C ASN A 111 4.78 -2.97 19.45
N ASN A 112 4.40 -1.92 20.19
CA ASN A 112 3.13 -1.87 20.94
C ASN A 112 2.97 -3.03 21.94
N GLN A 113 4.07 -3.59 22.45
CA GLN A 113 4.01 -4.67 23.41
C GLN A 113 3.93 -4.13 24.84
N LEU A 114 2.98 -4.68 25.57
CA LEU A 114 2.91 -4.60 27.01
C LEU A 114 3.08 -6.02 27.56
N THR A 115 3.99 -6.19 28.52
CA THR A 115 4.14 -7.43 29.27
C THR A 115 3.98 -7.11 30.74
N VAL A 116 3.12 -7.87 31.40
CA VAL A 116 2.89 -7.79 32.84
C VAL A 116 3.34 -9.12 33.44
N THR A 117 4.33 -9.05 34.33
CA THR A 117 4.87 -10.21 35.04
C THR A 117 4.73 -9.98 36.53
N ALA A 118 4.20 -10.95 37.27
CA ALA A 118 4.12 -10.90 38.72
C ALA A 118 4.62 -12.23 39.31
N LYS A 119 5.40 -12.14 40.38
CA LYS A 119 5.88 -13.32 41.12
C LYS A 119 5.63 -13.11 42.60
N GLN A 120 4.92 -14.00 43.28
CA GLN A 120 4.55 -13.90 44.69
C GLN A 120 5.12 -15.07 45.49
N SER A 121 5.62 -14.83 46.70
CA SER A 121 6.00 -15.92 47.62
C SER A 121 4.82 -16.29 48.51
N VAL A 122 4.41 -17.55 48.47
CA VAL A 122 3.23 -18.08 49.16
C VAL A 122 3.69 -18.96 50.31
N GLY A 123 3.31 -18.62 51.53
CA GLY A 123 3.59 -19.43 52.71
C GLY A 123 2.85 -20.78 52.65
N LEU A 124 3.55 -21.86 52.98
CA LEU A 124 2.95 -23.20 53.09
C LEU A 124 2.47 -23.44 54.52
N PHE A 125 1.50 -24.33 54.70
CA PHE A 125 0.91 -24.62 56.01
C PHE A 125 1.62 -25.79 56.69
N PHE A 126 1.66 -26.95 56.04
CA PHE A 126 2.03 -28.21 56.67
C PHE A 126 3.39 -28.74 56.22
N VAL A 127 3.82 -28.45 54.99
CA VAL A 127 5.17 -28.79 54.47
C VAL A 127 6.27 -28.04 55.25
N LYS A 128 5.92 -27.04 56.07
CA LYS A 128 6.79 -26.44 57.09
C LYS A 128 7.46 -27.45 58.02
N VAL A 129 6.80 -28.57 58.32
CA VAL A 129 7.36 -29.67 59.12
C VAL A 129 8.58 -30.30 58.43
N LEU A 130 8.70 -30.16 57.11
CA LEU A 130 9.84 -30.57 56.29
C LEU A 130 10.81 -29.43 56.01
N ASN A 131 10.73 -28.32 56.76
CA ASN A 131 11.58 -27.13 56.64
C ASN A 131 11.44 -26.40 55.28
N ILE A 132 10.22 -26.40 54.71
CA ILE A 132 9.86 -25.59 53.54
C ILE A 132 8.74 -24.63 53.94
N ASP A 133 9.09 -23.36 54.13
CA ASP A 133 8.19 -22.36 54.69
C ASP A 133 7.33 -21.63 53.65
N SER A 134 7.81 -21.55 52.41
CA SER A 134 7.12 -20.91 51.30
C SER A 134 7.51 -21.51 49.96
N SER A 135 6.71 -21.23 48.95
CA SER A 135 7.01 -21.51 47.55
C SER A 135 6.59 -20.32 46.69
N ASP A 136 7.30 -20.08 45.60
CA ASP A 136 7.01 -18.97 44.72
C ASP A 136 6.01 -19.39 43.62
N VAL A 137 5.00 -18.55 43.41
CA VAL A 137 4.08 -18.62 42.26
C VAL A 137 4.37 -17.44 41.33
N SER A 138 4.26 -17.65 40.02
CA SER A 138 4.55 -16.61 39.04
C SER A 138 3.57 -16.65 37.89
N ALA A 139 3.10 -15.50 37.47
CA ALA A 139 2.26 -15.34 36.30
C ALA A 139 2.85 -14.28 35.38
N ASP A 140 2.79 -14.55 34.08
CA ASP A 140 3.15 -13.60 33.04
C ASP A 140 2.02 -13.50 32.01
N ARG A 141 1.89 -12.31 31.43
CA ARG A 141 1.07 -12.08 30.25
C ARG A 141 1.73 -11.02 29.38
N GLY A 142 2.06 -11.39 28.15
CA GLY A 142 2.52 -10.49 27.11
C GLY A 142 1.60 -10.52 25.89
N GLY A 143 1.64 -9.44 25.10
CA GLY A 143 1.13 -9.45 23.72
C GLY A 143 2.21 -9.94 22.76
N GLY A 144 1.82 -10.65 21.70
CA GLY A 144 2.73 -10.94 20.58
C GLY A 144 3.16 -9.64 19.87
N GLU A 145 4.13 -9.72 18.96
CA GLU A 145 4.39 -8.60 18.02
C GLU A 145 3.11 -8.34 17.22
N LEU A 146 2.40 -7.27 17.57
CA LEU A 146 1.21 -6.87 16.84
C LEU A 146 1.68 -5.98 15.70
N ALA A 147 1.73 -6.56 14.51
CA ALA A 147 1.78 -5.78 13.28
C ALA A 147 0.59 -4.80 13.28
N ALA A 148 0.84 -3.57 12.84
CA ALA A 148 -0.20 -2.54 12.79
C ALA A 148 -0.74 -2.40 11.37
N ILE A 149 -2.00 -2.00 11.26
CA ILE A 149 -2.62 -1.67 9.96
C ILE A 149 -1.93 -0.43 9.41
N ILE A 150 -1.48 -0.48 8.17
CA ILE A 150 -0.92 0.67 7.46
C ILE A 150 -1.96 1.24 6.47
N PRO A 151 -1.83 2.51 6.03
CA PRO A 151 -2.79 3.14 5.12
C PRO A 151 -2.58 2.69 3.67
N LEU A 152 -2.48 1.38 3.44
CA LEU A 152 -2.33 0.76 2.12
C LEU A 152 -3.33 -0.38 1.94
N GLY A 153 -4.05 -0.39 0.82
CA GLY A 153 -4.91 -1.48 0.39
C GLY A 153 -4.32 -2.22 -0.81
N ILE A 154 -4.48 -3.55 -0.82
CA ILE A 154 -4.09 -4.40 -1.94
C ILE A 154 -5.28 -5.20 -2.47
N PRO A 155 -5.33 -5.53 -3.77
CA PRO A 155 -6.27 -6.54 -4.26
C PRO A 155 -5.86 -7.94 -3.80
N HIS A 156 -6.80 -8.89 -3.80
CA HIS A 156 -6.49 -10.31 -3.60
C HIS A 156 -5.91 -10.91 -4.89
N GLY A 157 -4.67 -10.56 -5.21
CA GLY A 157 -4.04 -10.96 -6.46
C GLY A 157 -2.56 -10.61 -6.55
N ALA A 158 -1.89 -11.18 -7.55
CA ALA A 158 -0.50 -10.89 -7.85
C ALA A 158 -0.38 -9.61 -8.69
N THR A 159 0.09 -8.53 -8.07
CA THR A 159 0.29 -7.22 -8.70
C THR A 159 1.73 -7.04 -9.20
N LYS A 160 1.89 -6.48 -10.40
CA LYS A 160 3.16 -6.13 -11.04
C LYS A 160 3.14 -4.67 -11.47
N ASP A 161 4.23 -3.95 -11.21
CA ASP A 161 4.44 -2.56 -11.57
C ASP A 161 5.22 -2.48 -12.89
N VAL A 162 4.49 -2.67 -13.99
CA VAL A 162 5.10 -2.93 -15.30
C VAL A 162 5.68 -1.70 -15.96
N SER A 163 5.24 -0.49 -15.59
CA SER A 163 5.69 0.74 -16.27
C SER A 163 5.34 2.00 -15.46
N PRO A 164 5.96 3.18 -15.67
CA PRO A 164 5.60 4.39 -14.92
C PRO A 164 4.10 4.61 -14.78
N THR A 165 3.31 4.39 -15.84
CA THR A 165 1.85 4.59 -15.84
C THR A 165 1.01 3.35 -15.77
N LYS A 166 1.58 2.14 -15.85
CA LYS A 166 0.76 0.92 -15.92
C LYS A 166 1.17 -0.15 -14.93
N TYR A 167 0.16 -0.91 -14.54
CA TYR A 167 0.32 -2.08 -13.70
C TYR A 167 -0.40 -3.27 -14.34
N ARG A 168 -0.12 -4.47 -13.83
CA ARG A 168 -0.94 -5.65 -14.09
C ARG A 168 -1.30 -6.26 -12.75
N CYS A 169 -2.54 -6.73 -12.62
CA CYS A 169 -2.93 -7.54 -11.48
C CYS A 169 -3.61 -8.81 -11.99
N LYS A 170 -3.11 -9.98 -11.57
CA LYS A 170 -3.84 -11.23 -11.71
C LYS A 170 -4.57 -11.48 -10.39
N LEU A 171 -5.86 -11.19 -10.36
CA LEU A 171 -6.72 -11.55 -9.23
C LEU A 171 -6.71 -13.08 -9.04
N PHE A 172 -6.69 -13.51 -7.79
CA PHE A 172 -6.71 -14.91 -7.44
C PHE A 172 -8.10 -15.50 -7.65
N GLY A 173 -8.14 -16.70 -8.23
CA GLY A 173 -9.34 -17.54 -8.20
C GLY A 173 -9.62 -18.11 -6.80
N SER A 174 -10.72 -18.87 -6.66
CA SER A 174 -11.16 -19.44 -5.36
C SER A 174 -10.12 -20.32 -4.66
N ASN A 175 -9.20 -20.91 -5.42
CA ASN A 175 -8.16 -21.83 -4.92
C ASN A 175 -6.75 -21.23 -4.99
N GLU A 176 -6.61 -19.98 -5.42
CA GLU A 176 -5.32 -19.27 -5.47
C GLU A 176 -5.19 -18.36 -4.24
N GLU A 177 -3.96 -18.20 -3.74
CA GLU A 177 -3.71 -17.39 -2.55
C GLU A 177 -2.27 -16.88 -2.53
N PHE A 178 -1.99 -15.93 -1.64
CA PHE A 178 -0.63 -15.46 -1.39
C PHE A 178 0.21 -16.62 -0.81
N THR A 179 1.35 -16.87 -1.44
CA THR A 179 2.35 -17.84 -0.96
C THR A 179 3.22 -17.26 0.16
N VAL A 180 3.29 -17.95 1.30
CA VAL A 180 4.15 -17.58 2.43
C VAL A 180 5.62 -17.53 2.00
N GLY A 181 6.33 -16.47 2.40
CA GLY A 181 7.73 -16.26 2.06
C GLY A 181 7.96 -15.65 0.66
N ARG A 182 6.90 -15.43 -0.14
CA ARG A 182 7.01 -14.79 -1.46
C ARG A 182 6.89 -13.27 -1.35
N GLU A 183 7.64 -12.57 -2.20
CA GLU A 183 7.60 -11.12 -2.37
C GLU A 183 6.39 -10.66 -3.19
N TYR A 184 5.75 -9.58 -2.74
CA TYR A 184 4.63 -8.93 -3.44
C TYR A 184 4.78 -7.40 -3.40
N ILE A 185 4.18 -6.75 -4.39
CA ILE A 185 3.96 -5.30 -4.35
C ILE A 185 2.76 -5.01 -3.46
N ILE A 186 2.98 -4.17 -2.46
CA ILE A 186 1.96 -3.68 -1.53
C ILE A 186 1.49 -2.28 -1.96
N LYS A 187 2.36 -1.52 -2.62
CA LYS A 187 2.05 -0.19 -3.16
C LYS A 187 2.76 0.02 -4.49
N LEU A 188 2.04 0.48 -5.50
CA LEU A 188 2.64 0.88 -6.78
C LEU A 188 3.45 2.17 -6.59
N GLY A 189 4.47 2.36 -7.43
CA GLY A 189 5.16 3.64 -7.55
C GLY A 189 4.88 4.32 -8.89
N ASP A 190 5.43 5.51 -9.08
CA ASP A 190 5.57 6.15 -10.37
C ASP A 190 6.98 6.69 -10.53
N ASP A 191 7.38 6.84 -11.79
CA ASP A 191 8.36 7.84 -12.14
C ASP A 191 7.59 9.05 -12.66
N LYS A 192 8.05 10.27 -12.37
CA LYS A 192 7.60 11.43 -13.14
C LYS A 192 7.99 11.16 -14.59
N ILE A 193 7.01 10.80 -15.42
CA ILE A 193 7.23 10.59 -16.83
C ILE A 193 7.77 11.93 -17.37
N PRO A 194 8.95 11.98 -18.00
CA PRO A 194 9.26 13.09 -18.87
C PRO A 194 8.15 13.09 -19.90
N ARG A 195 7.37 14.17 -19.92
CA ARG A 195 6.15 14.36 -20.72
C ARG A 195 6.17 13.59 -22.04
N PRO A 196 5.03 13.06 -22.51
CA PRO A 196 4.88 12.69 -23.91
C PRO A 196 5.61 13.71 -24.79
N GLY A 197 6.51 13.27 -25.66
CA GLY A 197 7.11 14.19 -26.62
C GLY A 197 5.97 14.91 -27.33
N ASP A 198 5.85 16.22 -27.13
CA ASP A 198 4.77 17.00 -27.70
C ASP A 198 4.85 16.89 -29.22
N ALA A 199 3.75 16.50 -29.85
CA ALA A 199 3.68 16.42 -31.28
C ALA A 199 3.88 17.83 -31.86
N PRO A 200 4.73 17.98 -32.89
CA PRO A 200 4.83 19.23 -33.64
C PRO A 200 3.65 19.38 -34.63
N TRP A 201 2.47 18.90 -34.26
CA TRP A 201 1.25 19.10 -35.02
C TRP A 201 0.05 19.15 -34.07
N GLY A 202 -1.00 19.86 -34.48
CA GLY A 202 -2.24 19.91 -33.73
C GLY A 202 -3.34 19.01 -34.28
N ILE A 203 -4.38 18.82 -33.48
CA ILE A 203 -5.63 18.16 -33.85
C ILE A 203 -6.81 19.11 -33.60
N LEU A 204 -7.89 19.01 -34.38
CA LEU A 204 -9.09 19.82 -34.14
C LEU A 204 -10.08 19.09 -33.22
N PRO A 205 -10.88 19.84 -32.43
CA PRO A 205 -11.99 19.27 -31.68
C PRO A 205 -13.05 18.67 -32.61
N LYS A 206 -13.69 17.59 -32.16
CA LYS A 206 -14.88 17.02 -32.80
C LYS A 206 -16.16 17.62 -32.25
N ASP A 207 -16.13 17.96 -30.96
CA ASP A 207 -17.15 18.74 -30.29
C ASP A 207 -16.45 19.86 -29.52
N THR A 208 -16.73 21.11 -29.91
CA THR A 208 -16.18 22.29 -29.24
C THR A 208 -16.87 22.61 -27.92
N GLY A 209 -18.05 22.02 -27.65
CA GLY A 209 -18.75 22.13 -26.37
C GLY A 209 -18.11 21.29 -25.27
N ASP A 210 -17.36 20.25 -25.64
CA ASP A 210 -16.57 19.43 -24.74
C ASP A 210 -15.17 20.04 -24.57
N GLN A 211 -14.90 20.57 -23.37
CA GLN A 211 -13.63 21.22 -23.03
C GLN A 211 -12.63 20.25 -22.38
N VAL A 212 -13.02 18.99 -22.15
CA VAL A 212 -12.18 17.99 -21.49
C VAL A 212 -11.56 17.08 -22.54
N ASP A 213 -12.39 16.38 -23.30
CA ASP A 213 -11.94 15.38 -24.27
C ASP A 213 -12.16 15.82 -25.72
N PHE A 214 -12.74 17.01 -25.94
CA PHE A 214 -13.00 17.62 -27.25
C PHE A 214 -13.78 16.70 -28.21
N GLY A 215 -14.66 15.87 -27.68
CA GLY A 215 -15.48 14.92 -28.43
C GLY A 215 -14.74 13.64 -28.86
N TYR A 216 -13.57 13.34 -28.29
CA TYR A 216 -12.87 12.08 -28.50
C TYR A 216 -13.25 11.06 -27.43
N ALA A 217 -13.67 9.87 -27.85
CA ALA A 217 -13.97 8.76 -26.93
C ALA A 217 -12.71 7.94 -26.61
N THR A 218 -12.36 7.81 -25.34
CA THR A 218 -11.19 7.02 -24.88
C THR A 218 -11.25 5.58 -25.39
N GLY A 219 -10.10 5.04 -25.81
CA GLY A 219 -9.96 3.69 -26.37
C GLY A 219 -10.39 3.54 -27.83
N SER A 220 -10.85 4.62 -28.48
CA SER A 220 -11.23 4.59 -29.91
C SER A 220 -10.07 4.96 -30.83
N ASP A 221 -10.04 4.37 -32.02
CA ASP A 221 -9.01 4.63 -33.04
C ASP A 221 -9.38 5.81 -33.94
N TYR A 222 -8.41 6.68 -34.20
CA TYR A 222 -8.58 7.87 -35.01
C TYR A 222 -7.41 8.08 -35.97
N THR A 223 -7.71 8.64 -37.14
CA THR A 223 -6.67 9.24 -37.98
C THR A 223 -6.35 10.62 -37.42
N ILE A 224 -5.14 10.76 -36.88
CA ILE A 224 -4.70 11.95 -36.12
C ILE A 224 -3.88 12.92 -36.96
N LYS A 225 -3.46 12.51 -38.17
CA LYS A 225 -2.78 13.37 -39.14
C LYS A 225 -2.99 12.87 -40.57
N TYR A 226 -3.21 13.80 -41.48
CA TYR A 226 -3.46 13.56 -42.91
C TYR A 226 -2.41 14.27 -43.77
N GLY A 227 -2.09 13.66 -44.91
CA GLY A 227 -1.34 14.26 -45.99
C GLY A 227 -2.23 15.09 -46.92
N ALA A 228 -1.61 15.76 -47.90
CA ALA A 228 -2.28 16.72 -48.77
C ALA A 228 -3.40 16.19 -49.70
N GLY A 229 -3.59 14.87 -49.79
CA GLY A 229 -4.63 14.20 -50.58
C GLY A 229 -5.62 13.40 -49.74
N GLY A 230 -5.79 13.76 -48.46
CA GLY A 230 -6.79 13.16 -47.56
C GLY A 230 -8.24 13.36 -48.00
N GLU A 231 -9.18 12.77 -47.26
CA GLU A 231 -10.62 12.82 -47.56
C GLU A 231 -11.17 14.26 -47.67
N GLU A 232 -12.23 14.45 -48.45
CA GLU A 232 -12.88 15.75 -48.61
C GLU A 232 -13.47 16.21 -47.25
N GLY A 233 -12.95 17.31 -46.70
CA GLY A 233 -13.25 17.76 -45.33
C GLY A 233 -12.22 17.33 -44.27
N ALA A 234 -11.29 16.42 -44.59
CA ALA A 234 -10.11 16.14 -43.78
C ALA A 234 -9.06 17.24 -43.99
N TYR A 235 -8.98 18.15 -43.02
CA TYR A 235 -8.02 19.24 -42.82
C TYR A 235 -7.21 19.73 -44.05
N VAL A 236 -7.90 20.39 -44.99
CA VAL A 236 -7.29 21.12 -46.11
C VAL A 236 -6.81 22.51 -45.65
N GLY A 237 -5.56 22.54 -45.17
CA GLY A 237 -4.80 23.71 -44.71
C GLY A 237 -3.34 23.30 -44.49
N ASN A 238 -2.67 23.83 -43.46
CA ASN A 238 -1.27 23.52 -43.10
C ASN A 238 -1.00 22.09 -42.57
N PHE A 239 -1.87 21.12 -42.91
CA PHE A 239 -1.72 19.67 -42.65
C PHE A 239 -1.44 19.32 -41.19
N GLY A 240 -1.92 20.18 -40.28
CA GLY A 240 -1.74 20.04 -38.84
C GLY A 240 -0.40 20.55 -38.30
N ALA A 241 0.59 20.82 -39.12
CA ALA A 241 1.97 21.07 -38.67
C ALA A 241 2.12 22.42 -37.93
N LEU A 242 2.85 22.38 -36.82
CA LEU A 242 3.19 23.54 -35.99
C LEU A 242 4.66 23.87 -36.15
N ASP A 243 4.95 25.17 -36.23
CA ASP A 243 6.28 25.75 -36.31
C ASP A 243 6.72 26.03 -34.87
N LEU A 244 7.67 25.22 -34.38
CA LEU A 244 8.16 25.26 -33.01
C LEU A 244 9.53 25.96 -32.89
N ASP A 245 10.08 26.51 -33.97
CA ASP A 245 11.37 27.20 -33.96
C ASP A 245 11.24 28.71 -34.21
N SER A 246 10.23 29.15 -34.97
CA SER A 246 9.91 30.57 -35.21
C SER A 246 9.61 31.38 -33.96
N ALA A 247 9.19 30.73 -32.88
CA ALA A 247 8.96 31.37 -31.57
C ALA A 247 10.24 31.98 -30.97
N PHE A 248 11.43 31.65 -31.49
CA PHE A 248 12.72 32.01 -30.89
C PHE A 248 13.70 32.74 -31.80
N ASP A 249 13.69 32.51 -33.11
CA ASP A 249 14.67 33.13 -34.03
C ASP A 249 14.09 34.22 -34.95
N GLY A 250 12.76 34.48 -34.85
CA GLY A 250 12.04 35.46 -35.66
C GLY A 250 12.00 35.13 -37.15
N SER A 251 12.51 33.97 -37.56
CA SER A 251 12.56 33.49 -38.93
C SER A 251 11.50 32.40 -39.10
N HIS A 252 10.69 32.50 -40.15
CA HIS A 252 9.70 31.48 -40.47
C HIS A 252 10.34 30.49 -41.46
N GLY A 253 10.37 29.20 -41.12
CA GLY A 253 10.89 28.18 -42.02
C GLY A 253 11.75 27.11 -41.36
N GLY A 254 11.19 26.41 -40.38
CA GLY A 254 11.82 25.24 -39.78
C GLY A 254 11.97 24.12 -40.80
N GLY A 255 13.21 23.83 -41.18
CA GLY A 255 13.52 22.76 -42.11
C GLY A 255 12.90 21.44 -41.66
N ALA A 256 12.28 20.73 -42.62
CA ALA A 256 11.71 19.38 -42.47
C ALA A 256 12.64 18.36 -41.77
N SER A 257 13.95 18.61 -41.79
CA SER A 257 15.02 17.84 -41.14
C SER A 257 16.20 18.76 -40.84
N GLY A 258 16.84 18.62 -39.67
CA GLY A 258 17.99 19.43 -39.24
C GLY A 258 18.92 18.66 -38.29
N ASN A 259 19.93 19.32 -37.74
CA ASN A 259 20.87 18.70 -36.80
C ASN A 259 20.20 18.42 -35.44
N GLU A 260 20.58 17.33 -34.81
CA GLU A 260 20.15 16.97 -33.46
C GLU A 260 21.03 17.70 -32.42
N TYR A 261 20.45 18.20 -31.33
CA TYR A 261 21.19 18.80 -30.23
C TYR A 261 21.61 17.69 -29.26
N ILE A 262 22.91 17.50 -29.04
CA ILE A 262 23.42 16.54 -28.05
C ILE A 262 23.84 17.31 -26.80
N GLU A 263 23.25 16.97 -25.65
CA GLU A 263 23.53 17.61 -24.38
C GLU A 263 24.98 17.32 -23.94
N PRO A 264 25.82 18.36 -23.70
CA PRO A 264 27.23 18.16 -23.42
C PRO A 264 27.51 17.36 -22.14
N ASN A 265 26.60 17.41 -21.16
CA ASN A 265 26.83 16.90 -19.80
C ASN A 265 26.37 15.45 -19.59
N ASN A 266 25.40 14.96 -20.38
CA ASN A 266 24.84 13.62 -20.21
C ASN A 266 24.70 12.83 -21.54
N GLY A 267 25.10 13.42 -22.67
CA GLY A 267 25.07 12.79 -23.99
C GLY A 267 23.66 12.58 -24.57
N LYS A 268 22.62 13.15 -23.95
CA LYS A 268 21.23 12.97 -24.37
C LYS A 268 20.93 13.82 -25.60
N THR A 269 20.30 13.20 -26.60
CA THR A 269 19.90 13.86 -27.84
C THR A 269 18.53 14.52 -27.69
N TYR A 270 18.43 15.77 -28.08
CA TYR A 270 17.20 16.55 -28.19
C TYR A 270 17.04 17.07 -29.61
N ALA A 271 15.81 17.41 -29.97
CA ALA A 271 15.48 17.83 -31.31
C ALA A 271 15.36 19.35 -31.45
N ASP A 272 15.94 19.86 -32.55
CA ASP A 272 15.84 21.24 -33.02
C ASP A 272 15.23 21.29 -34.45
N ASN A 273 14.42 20.29 -34.84
CA ASN A 273 13.69 20.26 -36.11
C ASN A 273 12.44 19.36 -36.07
N TYR A 274 11.57 19.47 -37.07
CA TYR A 274 10.27 18.78 -37.14
C TYR A 274 10.35 17.26 -36.93
N GLU A 275 11.15 16.54 -37.73
CA GLU A 275 11.30 15.09 -37.62
C GLU A 275 11.87 14.70 -36.24
N GLY A 276 12.86 15.43 -35.76
CA GLY A 276 13.47 15.23 -34.46
C GLY A 276 12.46 15.38 -33.33
N TRP A 277 11.59 16.39 -33.37
CA TRP A 277 10.60 16.63 -32.29
C TRP A 277 9.67 15.42 -32.15
N ILE A 278 9.33 14.78 -33.27
CA ILE A 278 8.58 13.52 -33.27
C ILE A 278 9.43 12.39 -32.68
N LYS A 279 10.70 12.25 -33.07
CA LYS A 279 11.54 11.13 -32.61
C LYS A 279 11.92 11.20 -31.12
N TYR A 280 12.32 12.38 -30.65
CA TYR A 280 13.03 12.55 -29.38
C TYR A 280 12.32 13.47 -28.39
N GLY A 281 11.26 14.17 -28.81
CA GLY A 281 10.56 15.17 -28.01
C GLY A 281 11.24 16.56 -28.06
N LEU A 282 10.58 17.54 -27.44
CA LEU A 282 11.04 18.92 -27.44
C LEU A 282 12.30 19.12 -26.59
N ASN A 283 13.15 20.05 -27.04
CA ASN A 283 14.32 20.47 -26.29
C ASN A 283 13.90 21.18 -24.98
N PRO A 284 14.21 20.62 -23.79
CA PRO A 284 13.76 21.18 -22.52
C PRO A 284 14.40 22.53 -22.18
N PHE A 285 15.53 22.87 -22.80
CA PHE A 285 16.16 24.19 -22.64
C PHE A 285 15.43 25.28 -23.41
N ARG A 286 14.78 24.94 -24.53
CA ARG A 286 13.96 25.85 -25.32
C ARG A 286 12.49 25.86 -24.86
N TYR A 287 12.01 24.70 -24.43
CA TYR A 287 10.65 24.46 -23.94
C TYR A 287 10.69 23.94 -22.50
N PRO A 288 10.99 24.81 -21.52
CA PRO A 288 11.05 24.43 -20.12
C PRO A 288 9.64 24.03 -19.66
N GLY A 289 9.42 22.72 -19.59
CA GLY A 289 8.08 22.18 -19.36
C GLY A 289 7.19 22.20 -20.59
N GLY A 290 7.72 21.85 -21.78
CA GLY A 290 6.94 21.52 -22.99
C GLY A 290 6.01 22.62 -23.50
N LEU A 291 5.06 22.24 -24.37
CA LEU A 291 3.97 23.12 -24.79
C LEU A 291 2.92 23.26 -23.68
N THR A 292 2.27 24.43 -23.63
CA THR A 292 1.26 24.81 -22.64
C THR A 292 -0.02 25.32 -23.31
N ILE A 293 -1.15 25.22 -22.60
CA ILE A 293 -2.42 25.81 -23.04
C ILE A 293 -2.26 27.33 -23.05
N GLY A 294 -2.81 28.00 -24.06
CA GLY A 294 -2.65 29.44 -24.29
C GLY A 294 -1.36 29.81 -25.04
N SER A 295 -0.47 28.85 -25.31
CA SER A 295 0.68 29.11 -26.19
C SER A 295 0.20 29.40 -27.60
N VAL A 296 0.72 30.49 -28.16
CA VAL A 296 0.47 30.89 -29.55
C VAL A 296 1.68 30.49 -30.39
N LEU A 297 1.44 29.68 -31.42
CA LEU A 297 2.47 29.13 -32.30
C LEU A 297 2.14 29.44 -33.75
N TRP A 298 3.16 29.59 -34.59
CA TRP A 298 2.96 29.64 -36.02
C TRP A 298 2.61 28.25 -36.54
N THR A 299 1.81 28.21 -37.60
CA THR A 299 1.61 26.97 -38.37
C THR A 299 2.65 26.84 -39.47
N GLU A 300 3.16 25.63 -39.69
CA GLU A 300 4.10 25.34 -40.76
C GLU A 300 3.42 25.23 -42.12
N THR A 301 4.08 25.75 -43.17
CA THR A 301 3.59 25.53 -44.55
C THR A 301 4.22 24.27 -45.14
N GLY A 302 3.40 23.42 -45.77
CA GLY A 302 3.86 22.21 -46.43
C GLY A 302 3.41 20.91 -45.76
N ASN A 303 3.31 19.84 -46.56
CA ASN A 303 2.67 18.58 -46.18
C ASN A 303 3.36 17.86 -44.99
N MET A 304 4.66 18.06 -44.80
CA MET A 304 5.48 17.38 -43.76
C MET A 304 5.33 15.84 -43.71
N ALA A 305 4.78 15.22 -44.74
CA ALA A 305 4.46 13.80 -44.77
C ALA A 305 5.69 12.90 -44.63
N GLY A 306 6.80 13.26 -45.29
CA GLY A 306 8.06 12.51 -45.19
C GLY A 306 8.66 12.52 -43.76
N PRO A 307 8.96 13.70 -43.19
CA PRO A 307 9.39 13.86 -41.80
C PRO A 307 8.45 13.21 -40.77
N THR A 308 7.14 13.41 -40.93
CA THR A 308 6.12 12.80 -40.07
C THR A 308 6.23 11.29 -40.12
N ARG A 309 6.26 10.72 -41.33
CA ARG A 309 6.36 9.28 -41.52
C ARG A 309 7.63 8.72 -40.90
N ARG A 310 8.79 9.29 -41.19
CA ARG A 310 10.06 8.82 -40.60
C ARG A 310 10.09 8.98 -39.07
N GLY A 311 9.53 10.06 -38.54
CA GLY A 311 9.40 10.28 -37.11
C GLY A 311 8.49 9.25 -36.44
N VAL A 312 7.30 9.00 -37.02
CA VAL A 312 6.32 8.03 -36.52
C VAL A 312 6.81 6.59 -36.70
N GLU A 313 7.40 6.24 -37.85
CA GLU A 313 8.03 4.93 -38.08
C GLU A 313 9.18 4.71 -37.09
N TYR A 314 10.02 5.72 -36.85
CA TYR A 314 11.05 5.64 -35.83
C TYR A 314 10.44 5.40 -34.44
N ARG A 315 9.39 6.15 -34.08
CA ARG A 315 8.69 5.95 -32.81
C ARG A 315 8.16 4.52 -32.72
N ILE A 316 7.42 4.04 -33.72
CA ILE A 316 6.86 2.67 -33.75
C ILE A 316 7.96 1.61 -33.67
N ALA A 317 9.00 1.71 -34.51
CA ALA A 317 10.11 0.76 -34.56
C ALA A 317 10.89 0.69 -33.25
N ASN A 318 10.96 1.81 -32.53
CA ASN A 318 11.59 1.85 -31.22
C ASN A 318 10.61 1.50 -30.10
N ASN A 319 9.29 1.40 -30.34
CA ASN A 319 8.16 1.22 -29.43
C ASN A 319 7.58 2.51 -28.78
N LEU A 320 7.94 3.75 -29.20
CA LEU A 320 7.58 5.06 -28.60
C LEU A 320 6.15 5.45 -29.00
N LEU A 321 5.17 4.60 -28.69
CA LEU A 321 3.86 4.69 -29.32
C LEU A 321 3.03 5.87 -28.86
N ASP A 322 3.07 6.27 -27.60
CA ASP A 322 2.19 7.35 -27.18
C ASP A 322 2.78 8.73 -27.47
N ILE A 323 1.91 9.70 -27.68
CA ILE A 323 2.23 11.05 -28.12
C ILE A 323 1.14 12.00 -27.61
N ARG A 324 1.55 13.18 -27.11
CA ARG A 324 0.62 14.24 -26.70
C ARG A 324 0.50 15.23 -27.83
N ILE A 325 -0.73 15.51 -28.24
CA ILE A 325 -1.04 16.32 -29.40
C ILE A 325 -1.78 17.57 -28.91
N PRO A 326 -1.29 18.78 -29.22
CA PRO A 326 -2.04 20.00 -28.92
C PRO A 326 -3.37 20.02 -29.67
N VAL A 327 -4.42 20.48 -28.99
CA VAL A 327 -5.72 20.75 -29.59
C VAL A 327 -5.74 22.20 -30.03
N LEU A 328 -6.20 22.42 -31.27
CA LEU A 328 -6.30 23.74 -31.89
C LEU A 328 -7.75 24.01 -32.28
N PRO A 329 -8.24 25.26 -32.20
CA PRO A 329 -9.62 25.58 -32.56
C PRO A 329 -9.87 25.50 -34.07
N SER A 330 -8.86 25.81 -34.90
CA SER A 330 -8.94 25.72 -36.37
C SER A 330 -7.54 25.77 -37.00
N PHE A 331 -7.44 25.39 -38.28
CA PHE A 331 -6.22 25.60 -39.09
C PHE A 331 -6.41 26.70 -40.13
N PRO A 332 -5.44 27.63 -40.29
CA PRO A 332 -5.45 28.60 -41.38
C PRO A 332 -5.27 27.90 -42.74
N LYS A 333 -6.00 28.37 -43.76
CA LYS A 333 -5.95 27.81 -45.12
C LYS A 333 -4.72 28.33 -45.88
N GLY A 334 -3.68 27.50 -46.00
CA GLY A 334 -2.58 27.69 -46.96
C GLY A 334 -1.69 28.93 -46.73
N GLN A 335 -1.74 29.53 -45.54
CA GLN A 335 -0.87 30.63 -45.12
C GLN A 335 -0.32 30.28 -43.74
N SER A 336 0.95 30.63 -43.45
CA SER A 336 1.46 30.57 -42.08
C SER A 336 0.74 31.65 -41.26
N ASN A 337 -0.04 31.24 -40.25
CA ASN A 337 -0.70 32.14 -39.32
C ASN A 337 -0.57 31.58 -37.91
N MET A 338 -0.69 32.45 -36.92
CA MET A 338 -0.66 32.08 -35.52
C MET A 338 -1.92 31.32 -35.11
N VAL A 339 -1.74 30.26 -34.32
CA VAL A 339 -2.81 29.46 -33.70
C VAL A 339 -2.54 29.32 -32.21
N GLU A 340 -3.58 29.39 -31.40
CA GLU A 340 -3.51 29.19 -29.95
C GLU A 340 -3.83 27.74 -29.58
N ILE A 341 -3.03 27.16 -28.70
CA ILE A 341 -3.30 25.83 -28.11
C ILE A 341 -4.40 25.96 -27.08
N ILE A 342 -5.51 25.25 -27.29
CA ILE A 342 -6.67 25.28 -26.38
C ILE A 342 -6.77 24.04 -25.48
N GLY A 343 -5.92 23.02 -25.70
CA GLY A 343 -5.91 21.80 -24.91
C GLY A 343 -4.83 20.82 -25.36
N PHE A 344 -4.78 19.66 -24.71
CA PHE A 344 -3.93 18.55 -25.11
C PHE A 344 -4.68 17.24 -25.03
N LEU A 345 -4.40 16.35 -25.97
CA LEU A 345 -4.95 15.00 -26.00
C LEU A 345 -3.82 14.00 -26.19
N ASN A 346 -3.93 12.85 -25.55
CA ASN A 346 -2.90 11.82 -25.63
C ASN A 346 -3.39 10.69 -26.53
N PHE A 347 -2.52 10.23 -27.42
CA PHE A 347 -2.82 9.21 -28.40
C PHE A 347 -1.73 8.15 -28.42
N ARG A 348 -2.07 6.91 -28.78
CA ARG A 348 -1.18 5.78 -28.99
C ARG A 348 -1.07 5.46 -30.47
N LEU A 349 0.09 5.71 -31.06
CA LEU A 349 0.38 5.44 -32.47
C LEU A 349 0.15 3.95 -32.80
N ILE A 350 -0.63 3.70 -33.84
CA ILE A 350 -0.93 2.37 -34.37
C ILE A 350 -0.02 2.11 -35.57
N LEU A 351 -0.10 2.99 -36.57
CA LEU A 351 0.65 2.88 -37.81
C LEU A 351 0.73 4.23 -38.54
N VAL A 352 1.63 4.28 -39.52
CA VAL A 352 1.62 5.28 -40.58
C VAL A 352 1.49 4.58 -41.93
N GLU A 353 0.51 5.00 -42.70
CA GLU A 353 0.12 4.43 -43.99
C GLU A 353 0.33 5.47 -45.11
N GLY A 354 0.52 5.00 -46.34
CA GLY A 354 0.67 5.86 -47.52
C GLY A 354 1.95 6.71 -47.56
N SER A 355 2.11 7.50 -48.61
CA SER A 355 3.26 8.40 -48.80
C SER A 355 2.85 9.67 -49.53
N GLY A 356 3.68 10.72 -49.42
CA GLY A 356 3.40 12.01 -50.05
C GLY A 356 2.02 12.53 -49.67
N ASN A 357 1.17 12.77 -50.64
CA ASN A 357 -0.17 13.31 -50.42
C ASN A 357 -1.11 12.31 -49.73
N GLY A 358 -0.90 11.00 -49.90
CA GLY A 358 -1.74 9.97 -49.28
C GLY A 358 -1.28 9.50 -47.90
N ALA A 359 -0.35 10.21 -47.25
CA ALA A 359 0.17 9.78 -45.94
C ALA A 359 -0.86 9.98 -44.82
N THR A 360 -1.03 9.00 -43.93
CA THR A 360 -1.92 9.12 -42.77
C THR A 360 -1.29 8.50 -41.53
N VAL A 361 -1.49 9.13 -40.38
CA VAL A 361 -1.11 8.58 -39.06
C VAL A 361 -2.35 8.18 -38.30
N LYS A 362 -2.44 6.93 -37.85
CA LYS A 362 -3.53 6.41 -37.03
C LYS A 362 -3.08 6.16 -35.61
N ALA A 363 -3.95 6.46 -34.65
CA ALA A 363 -3.67 6.28 -33.24
C ALA A 363 -4.95 6.08 -32.39
N THR A 364 -4.83 5.34 -31.29
CA THR A 364 -5.91 5.17 -30.30
C THR A 364 -5.90 6.32 -29.31
N TYR A 365 -7.03 6.96 -29.04
CA TYR A 365 -7.12 8.03 -28.04
C TYR A 365 -7.07 7.47 -26.61
N MET A 366 -6.26 8.09 -25.75
CA MET A 366 -5.94 7.60 -24.41
C MET A 366 -6.50 8.49 -23.28
N GLY A 367 -7.10 9.64 -23.60
CA GLY A 367 -7.58 10.62 -22.61
C GLY A 367 -6.76 11.92 -22.61
N ALA A 368 -7.31 13.00 -22.05
CA ALA A 368 -6.62 14.28 -21.89
C ALA A 368 -5.49 14.24 -20.82
N ASP A 369 -5.61 13.36 -19.82
CA ASP A 369 -4.70 13.29 -18.65
C ASP A 369 -3.62 12.18 -18.71
N TYR A 370 -3.50 11.45 -19.83
CA TYR A 370 -2.64 10.25 -19.96
C TYR A 370 -1.15 10.55 -20.26
N GLY A 371 -0.22 9.70 -19.79
CA GLY A 371 1.23 9.79 -20.05
C GLY A 371 1.82 8.58 -20.79
N VAL A 372 2.80 8.81 -21.69
CA VAL A 372 3.30 7.81 -22.66
C VAL A 372 4.08 6.68 -22.02
N ASP A 373 3.60 5.45 -22.20
CA ASP A 373 4.26 4.27 -21.67
C ASP A 373 3.89 2.97 -22.40
N ARG A 374 4.91 2.16 -22.66
CA ARG A 374 4.88 1.08 -23.66
C ARG A 374 4.54 -0.30 -23.13
N ALA A 375 4.37 -0.46 -21.82
CA ALA A 375 3.98 -1.75 -21.28
C ALA A 375 2.52 -2.08 -21.61
N SER A 376 2.24 -3.37 -21.80
CA SER A 376 0.88 -3.90 -21.69
C SER A 376 0.46 -3.91 -20.21
N GLY A 377 -0.79 -3.57 -19.92
CA GLY A 377 -1.33 -3.44 -18.57
C GLY A 377 -2.42 -2.36 -18.48
N THR A 378 -3.00 -2.23 -17.29
CA THR A 378 -4.02 -1.24 -16.94
C THR A 378 -3.36 0.06 -16.50
N LEU A 379 -3.97 1.21 -16.82
CA LEU A 379 -3.53 2.52 -16.35
C LEU A 379 -3.59 2.56 -14.81
N LYS A 380 -2.52 3.08 -14.20
CA LYS A 380 -2.49 3.46 -12.80
C LYS A 380 -3.25 4.77 -12.63
N ILE A 381 -4.30 4.72 -11.84
CA ILE A 381 -5.13 5.87 -11.45
C ILE A 381 -4.83 6.19 -9.98
N SER A 382 -4.65 5.14 -9.17
CA SER A 382 -4.18 5.21 -7.79
C SER A 382 -3.03 4.24 -7.55
N TYR A 383 -2.43 4.32 -6.37
CA TYR A 383 -1.22 3.61 -5.98
C TYR A 383 -1.47 2.61 -4.84
N GLY A 384 -2.73 2.45 -4.41
CA GLY A 384 -3.14 1.60 -3.30
C GLY A 384 -3.13 2.29 -1.94
N ARG A 385 -3.03 3.62 -1.91
CA ARG A 385 -3.21 4.39 -0.67
C ARG A 385 -4.67 4.39 -0.27
N ILE A 386 -4.91 4.29 1.02
CA ILE A 386 -6.25 4.36 1.60
C ILE A 386 -6.24 5.33 2.79
N ASP A 387 -7.39 5.94 3.03
CA ASP A 387 -7.67 6.70 4.24
C ASP A 387 -8.61 5.89 5.15
N PRO A 388 -8.09 5.24 6.21
CA PRO A 388 -8.90 4.36 7.05
C PRO A 388 -10.01 5.07 7.84
N ASN A 389 -9.94 6.39 8.02
CA ASN A 389 -10.94 7.14 8.78
C ASN A 389 -12.01 7.81 7.89
N ASN A 390 -11.85 7.78 6.56
CA ASN A 390 -12.78 8.33 5.58
C ASN A 390 -13.09 9.83 5.72
N ILE A 391 -12.18 10.60 6.32
CA ILE A 391 -12.28 12.05 6.49
C ILE A 391 -11.20 12.67 5.61
N GLU A 392 -11.56 13.65 4.77
CA GLU A 392 -10.60 14.31 3.87
C GLU A 392 -9.38 14.83 4.66
N THR A 393 -8.21 14.29 4.35
CA THR A 393 -6.99 14.46 5.15
C THR A 393 -5.85 15.09 4.35
N ASP A 394 -4.86 15.60 5.09
CA ASP A 394 -3.60 16.10 4.52
C ASP A 394 -2.50 15.02 4.54
N ALA A 395 -1.43 15.25 3.76
CA ALA A 395 -0.34 14.31 3.58
C ALA A 395 0.44 13.96 4.87
N SER A 396 0.27 14.71 5.97
CA SER A 396 0.92 14.42 7.25
C SER A 396 0.34 13.18 7.92
N GLN A 397 -0.97 12.96 7.76
CA GLN A 397 -1.66 11.83 8.38
C GLN A 397 -1.25 10.50 7.74
N TYR A 398 -1.10 10.44 6.41
CA TYR A 398 -0.62 9.25 5.71
C TYR A 398 0.76 8.81 6.21
N LEU A 399 1.70 9.76 6.37
CA LEU A 399 3.05 9.50 6.86
C LEU A 399 3.03 8.87 8.26
N ASP A 400 2.27 9.46 9.18
CA ASP A 400 2.20 9.01 10.56
C ASP A 400 1.47 7.67 10.70
N ASN A 401 0.35 7.50 10.01
CA ASN A 401 -0.37 6.22 9.97
C ASN A 401 0.50 5.11 9.38
N PHE A 402 1.35 5.40 8.38
CA PHE A 402 2.28 4.41 7.88
C PHE A 402 3.39 4.15 8.90
N LYS A 403 4.07 5.17 9.45
CA LYS A 403 5.14 4.98 10.43
C LYS A 403 4.68 4.17 11.64
N TYR A 404 3.57 4.56 12.24
CA TYR A 404 3.14 4.12 13.57
C TYR A 404 1.99 3.12 13.55
N GLY A 405 1.33 2.99 12.41
CA GLY A 405 0.12 2.20 12.27
C GLY A 405 -1.13 3.01 12.58
N TYR A 406 -2.22 2.67 11.91
CA TYR A 406 -3.53 3.18 12.21
C TYR A 406 -4.03 2.58 13.53
N SER A 407 -4.54 3.44 14.41
CA SER A 407 -4.78 3.16 15.82
C SER A 407 -6.25 2.91 16.18
N ALA A 408 -7.17 3.10 15.24
CA ALA A 408 -8.58 2.76 15.40
C ALA A 408 -8.93 1.43 14.72
N PRO A 409 -10.04 0.79 15.11
CA PRO A 409 -10.50 -0.44 14.47
C PRO A 409 -10.79 -0.23 12.98
N VAL A 410 -10.48 -1.25 12.19
CA VAL A 410 -10.86 -1.35 10.78
C VAL A 410 -11.57 -2.68 10.59
N GLU A 411 -12.79 -2.65 10.06
CA GLU A 411 -13.69 -3.81 10.05
C GLU A 411 -13.73 -4.52 8.70
N LEU A 412 -14.08 -5.81 8.70
CA LEU A 412 -14.38 -6.53 7.47
C LEU A 412 -15.67 -5.98 6.87
N GLY A 413 -15.70 -5.76 5.55
CA GLY A 413 -16.84 -5.19 4.84
C GLY A 413 -16.91 -3.66 4.91
N GLN A 414 -16.02 -3.01 5.66
CA GLN A 414 -15.91 -1.56 5.71
C GLN A 414 -15.58 -0.99 4.32
N MET A 415 -16.31 0.05 3.94
CA MET A 415 -16.01 0.86 2.76
C MET A 415 -14.93 1.89 3.12
N ILE A 416 -13.86 1.96 2.34
CA ILE A 416 -12.72 2.83 2.58
C ILE A 416 -12.43 3.68 1.35
N LEU A 417 -12.15 4.96 1.57
CA LEU A 417 -11.75 5.93 0.57
C LEU A 417 -10.28 5.71 0.17
N PRO A 418 -9.98 5.46 -1.12
CA PRO A 418 -8.61 5.51 -1.61
C PRO A 418 -8.12 6.96 -1.67
N GLU A 419 -6.82 7.16 -1.51
CA GLU A 419 -6.23 8.49 -1.66
C GLU A 419 -5.62 8.67 -3.06
N ASN A 420 -5.73 9.89 -3.58
CA ASN A 420 -5.09 10.28 -4.84
C ASN A 420 -3.59 10.53 -4.67
N GLY A 421 -2.83 10.23 -5.72
CA GLY A 421 -1.40 10.53 -5.82
C GLY A 421 -0.47 9.54 -5.11
N ASN A 422 0.81 9.52 -5.53
CA ASN A 422 1.79 8.51 -5.12
C ASN A 422 2.34 8.69 -3.68
N ALA A 423 2.35 9.92 -3.14
CA ALA A 423 3.00 10.26 -1.86
C ALA A 423 4.43 9.71 -1.73
N THR A 424 5.26 9.92 -2.76
CA THR A 424 6.61 9.35 -2.91
C THR A 424 7.50 9.57 -1.68
N GLU A 425 7.63 10.82 -1.23
CA GLU A 425 8.52 11.20 -0.14
C GLU A 425 8.03 10.67 1.21
N SER A 426 6.74 10.83 1.52
CA SER A 426 6.13 10.29 2.74
C SER A 426 6.24 8.77 2.81
N THR A 427 6.03 8.08 1.68
CA THR A 427 6.17 6.62 1.59
C THR A 427 7.61 6.19 1.88
N ALA A 428 8.59 6.83 1.24
CA ALA A 428 10.00 6.51 1.47
C ALA A 428 10.42 6.76 2.93
N ALA A 429 9.97 7.86 3.52
CA ALA A 429 10.24 8.20 4.91
C ALA A 429 9.62 7.20 5.90
N ALA A 430 8.40 6.71 5.65
CA ALA A 430 7.74 5.71 6.49
C ALA A 430 8.43 4.33 6.42
N VAL A 431 8.78 3.88 5.22
CA VAL A 431 9.50 2.62 5.01
C VAL A 431 10.88 2.68 5.68
N ALA A 432 11.63 3.76 5.48
CA ALA A 432 12.94 3.95 6.11
C ALA A 432 12.86 3.95 7.64
N TYR A 433 11.81 4.56 8.20
CA TYR A 433 11.55 4.54 9.64
C TYR A 433 11.36 3.11 10.16
N ARG A 434 10.44 2.34 9.57
CA ARG A 434 10.13 0.96 10.00
C ARG A 434 11.28 -0.04 9.81
N LEU A 435 12.18 0.23 8.86
CA LEU A 435 13.35 -0.60 8.58
C LEU A 435 14.61 -0.15 9.33
N SER A 436 14.55 0.94 10.10
CA SER A 436 15.68 1.39 10.92
C SER A 436 16.06 0.34 11.98
N ALA A 437 17.28 0.40 12.52
CA ALA A 437 17.79 -0.61 13.46
C ALA A 437 17.00 -0.69 14.77
N ASN A 438 16.33 0.40 15.17
CA ASN A 438 15.54 0.52 16.39
C ASN A 438 14.31 1.42 16.14
N PRO A 439 13.32 0.97 15.34
CA PRO A 439 12.13 1.77 15.10
C PRO A 439 11.37 1.89 16.43
N THR A 440 11.14 3.11 16.89
CA THR A 440 10.41 3.34 18.14
C THR A 440 8.97 2.85 17.93
N GLU A 441 8.64 1.70 18.51
CA GLU A 441 7.26 1.18 18.62
C GLU A 441 6.60 0.63 17.34
N SER A 442 7.32 0.49 16.22
CA SER A 442 6.73 0.01 14.96
C SER A 442 7.55 -1.10 14.28
N PRO A 443 7.02 -2.34 14.19
CA PRO A 443 7.74 -3.42 13.53
C PRO A 443 7.84 -3.17 12.02
N LYS A 444 8.83 -3.80 11.39
CA LYS A 444 8.85 -3.94 9.91
C LYS A 444 7.67 -4.77 9.39
N THR A 445 7.08 -5.59 10.25
CA THR A 445 5.88 -6.37 9.95
C THR A 445 4.64 -5.47 10.00
N VAL A 446 3.83 -5.53 8.95
CA VAL A 446 2.66 -4.66 8.75
C VAL A 446 1.43 -5.49 8.40
N ILE A 447 0.26 -5.00 8.79
CA ILE A 447 -1.03 -5.52 8.35
C ILE A 447 -1.52 -4.65 7.20
N VAL A 448 -1.85 -5.30 6.09
CA VAL A 448 -2.34 -4.65 4.87
C VAL A 448 -3.78 -5.15 4.61
N PRO A 449 -4.78 -4.25 4.62
CA PRO A 449 -6.12 -4.56 4.15
C PRO A 449 -6.13 -5.12 2.73
N ILE A 450 -6.87 -6.21 2.54
CA ILE A 450 -7.19 -6.78 1.24
C ILE A 450 -8.54 -6.20 0.82
N THR A 451 -8.61 -5.73 -0.42
CA THR A 451 -9.70 -4.90 -0.92
C THR A 451 -10.28 -5.44 -2.22
N GLU A 452 -11.55 -5.16 -2.46
CA GLU A 452 -12.23 -5.36 -3.74
C GLU A 452 -12.93 -4.07 -4.20
N ILE A 453 -13.30 -4.02 -5.48
CA ILE A 453 -14.21 -2.98 -6.01
C ILE A 453 -15.64 -3.55 -6.00
N PRO A 454 -16.54 -3.05 -5.14
CA PRO A 454 -17.91 -3.52 -5.13
C PRO A 454 -18.66 -3.20 -6.44
N PRO A 455 -19.57 -4.07 -6.92
CA PRO A 455 -20.29 -3.86 -8.19
C PRO A 455 -21.14 -2.59 -8.24
N GLU A 456 -21.55 -2.05 -7.09
CA GLU A 456 -22.29 -0.80 -7.00
C GLU A 456 -21.46 0.44 -7.37
N ILE A 457 -20.14 0.40 -7.20
CA ILE A 457 -19.23 1.53 -7.47
C ILE A 457 -19.35 1.98 -8.93
N GLY A 458 -19.25 1.04 -9.87
CA GLY A 458 -19.38 1.32 -11.30
C GLY A 458 -20.78 1.79 -11.73
N LYS A 459 -21.81 1.52 -10.93
CA LYS A 459 -23.18 2.01 -11.19
C LYS A 459 -23.37 3.44 -10.71
N HIS A 460 -22.74 3.81 -9.60
CA HIS A 460 -22.84 5.14 -9.01
C HIS A 460 -21.87 6.13 -9.67
N ASN A 461 -20.71 5.67 -10.14
CA ASN A 461 -19.75 6.48 -10.89
C ASN A 461 -19.34 5.76 -12.20
N PRO A 462 -19.84 6.20 -13.37
CA PRO A 462 -19.50 5.61 -14.67
C PRO A 462 -18.00 5.62 -15.00
N LYS A 463 -17.20 6.55 -14.44
CA LYS A 463 -15.73 6.54 -14.61
C LYS A 463 -15.08 5.29 -14.02
N ASN A 464 -15.71 4.71 -13.00
CA ASN A 464 -15.26 3.51 -12.30
C ASN A 464 -15.95 2.23 -12.81
N ALA A 465 -16.72 2.29 -13.90
CA ALA A 465 -17.48 1.14 -14.42
C ALA A 465 -16.61 -0.06 -14.83
N THR A 466 -15.36 0.19 -15.23
CA THR A 466 -14.39 -0.84 -15.63
C THR A 466 -13.31 -1.08 -14.57
N ALA A 467 -13.38 -0.42 -13.42
CA ALA A 467 -12.38 -0.56 -12.38
C ALA A 467 -12.41 -1.96 -11.77
N THR A 468 -11.26 -2.61 -11.68
CA THR A 468 -11.15 -3.99 -11.18
C THR A 468 -10.36 -4.10 -9.89
N THR A 469 -9.54 -3.10 -9.58
CA THR A 469 -8.71 -3.04 -8.37
C THR A 469 -8.69 -1.62 -7.81
N ILE A 470 -8.09 -1.46 -6.62
CA ILE A 470 -7.83 -0.12 -6.06
C ILE A 470 -6.93 0.75 -6.95
N TYR A 471 -6.08 0.15 -7.81
CA TYR A 471 -5.08 0.88 -8.58
C TYR A 471 -5.63 1.56 -9.84
N ASP A 472 -6.79 1.13 -10.33
CA ASP A 472 -7.51 1.67 -11.49
C ASP A 472 -8.85 2.29 -11.09
N LEU A 473 -8.97 2.73 -9.83
CA LEU A 473 -10.14 3.44 -9.30
C LEU A 473 -9.86 4.95 -9.23
N TYR A 474 -10.78 5.76 -9.76
CA TYR A 474 -10.81 7.21 -9.56
C TYR A 474 -11.40 7.51 -8.18
N ALA A 475 -10.61 8.11 -7.28
CA ALA A 475 -11.04 8.45 -5.92
C ALA A 475 -11.60 9.89 -5.86
N GLU A 476 -12.91 10.03 -6.00
CA GLU A 476 -13.61 11.32 -6.01
C GLU A 476 -14.63 11.47 -4.86
N ASP A 477 -14.81 10.45 -4.02
CA ASP A 477 -15.78 10.47 -2.92
C ASP A 477 -15.28 11.32 -1.74
N SER A 478 -16.22 11.93 -1.00
CA SER A 478 -15.97 12.58 0.29
C SER A 478 -17.03 12.14 1.30
N PRO A 479 -16.85 10.97 1.92
CA PRO A 479 -17.85 10.32 2.77
C PRO A 479 -17.96 10.89 4.20
N ASP A 480 -17.13 11.86 4.59
CA ASP A 480 -17.13 12.51 5.92
C ASP A 480 -17.19 11.51 7.09
N GLY A 481 -16.33 10.50 7.04
CA GLY A 481 -16.22 9.43 8.03
C GLY A 481 -17.23 8.29 7.88
N ALA A 482 -18.12 8.32 6.89
CA ALA A 482 -19.03 7.21 6.64
C ALA A 482 -18.27 5.95 6.19
N VAL A 483 -18.57 4.81 6.82
CA VAL A 483 -17.85 3.53 6.62
C VAL A 483 -18.72 2.41 6.05
N ALA A 484 -20.03 2.65 5.88
CA ALA A 484 -21.01 1.66 5.43
C ALA A 484 -21.95 2.24 4.37
N SER A 485 -22.34 1.43 3.38
CA SER A 485 -23.18 1.86 2.24
C SER A 485 -24.59 2.33 2.65
N SER A 486 -25.01 2.07 3.89
CA SER A 486 -26.25 2.62 4.46
C SER A 486 -26.13 4.11 4.83
N ALA A 487 -24.92 4.62 5.04
CA ALA A 487 -24.64 5.99 5.47
C ALA A 487 -24.21 6.91 4.32
N TYR A 488 -23.65 6.35 3.24
CA TYR A 488 -23.17 7.12 2.08
C TYR A 488 -23.31 6.30 0.79
N THR A 489 -23.60 6.97 -0.33
CA THR A 489 -23.66 6.34 -1.65
C THR A 489 -22.29 6.36 -2.29
N PHE A 490 -21.48 5.34 -2.00
CA PHE A 490 -20.11 5.24 -2.50
C PHE A 490 -20.07 5.07 -4.03
N GLY A 491 -19.31 5.92 -4.71
CA GLY A 491 -19.00 5.83 -6.14
C GLY A 491 -17.51 5.63 -6.43
N SER A 492 -16.67 5.70 -5.40
CA SER A 492 -15.21 5.78 -5.55
C SER A 492 -14.45 5.11 -4.40
N SER A 493 -15.06 4.16 -3.70
CA SER A 493 -14.48 3.48 -2.54
C SER A 493 -14.24 1.99 -2.75
N VAL A 494 -13.32 1.44 -1.97
CA VAL A 494 -13.04 0.00 -1.93
C VAL A 494 -13.67 -0.64 -0.72
N ARG A 495 -13.96 -1.94 -0.78
CA ARG A 495 -14.43 -2.71 0.38
C ARG A 495 -13.34 -3.61 0.92
N ILE A 496 -13.18 -3.66 2.24
CA ILE A 496 -12.29 -4.62 2.87
C ILE A 496 -12.88 -6.03 2.84
N THR A 497 -12.13 -6.98 2.31
CA THR A 497 -12.50 -8.40 2.25
C THR A 497 -11.55 -9.31 3.03
N GLY A 498 -10.44 -8.78 3.53
CA GLY A 498 -9.52 -9.53 4.38
C GLY A 498 -8.34 -8.70 4.85
N PHE A 499 -7.40 -9.35 5.50
CA PHE A 499 -6.18 -8.74 6.03
C PHE A 499 -5.01 -9.69 5.87
N ALA A 500 -3.89 -9.18 5.39
CA ALA A 500 -2.66 -9.93 5.19
C ALA A 500 -1.50 -9.29 5.97
N GLU A 501 -0.63 -10.14 6.51
CA GLU A 501 0.58 -9.73 7.22
C GLU A 501 1.80 -9.84 6.30
N PHE A 502 2.61 -8.78 6.22
CA PHE A 502 3.81 -8.72 5.40
C PHE A 502 5.01 -8.19 6.18
N ASP A 503 6.21 -8.70 5.92
CA ASP A 503 7.46 -8.06 6.31
C ASP A 503 7.89 -7.08 5.23
N LEU A 504 8.03 -5.79 5.56
CA LEU A 504 8.54 -4.78 4.62
C LEU A 504 9.98 -5.11 4.19
N LEU A 505 10.29 -4.79 2.93
CA LEU A 505 11.64 -4.94 2.36
C LEU A 505 12.29 -3.58 2.12
N SER A 506 13.61 -3.53 2.25
CA SER A 506 14.39 -2.38 1.78
C SER A 506 14.56 -2.48 0.25
N VAL A 507 14.70 -1.34 -0.42
CA VAL A 507 14.90 -1.30 -1.89
C VAL A 507 16.10 -2.16 -2.36
N PRO A 508 17.25 -2.18 -1.65
CA PRO A 508 18.33 -3.11 -1.97
C PRO A 508 17.95 -4.59 -1.90
N ASP A 509 16.98 -4.97 -1.07
CA ASP A 509 16.56 -6.35 -0.85
C ASP A 509 15.45 -6.81 -1.80
N TYR A 510 14.96 -5.95 -2.68
CA TYR A 510 13.95 -6.34 -3.67
C TYR A 510 14.54 -7.39 -4.62
N THR A 511 13.86 -8.52 -4.75
CA THR A 511 14.29 -9.59 -5.64
C THR A 511 14.20 -9.09 -7.08
N ARG A 512 15.32 -9.04 -7.79
CA ARG A 512 15.40 -8.64 -9.20
C ARG A 512 15.72 -9.87 -10.05
N VAL A 513 14.80 -10.29 -10.91
CA VAL A 513 15.00 -11.47 -11.76
C VAL A 513 14.62 -11.12 -13.20
N GLY A 514 15.65 -10.85 -14.01
CA GLY A 514 15.54 -10.60 -15.45
C GLY A 514 15.69 -9.12 -15.82
N GLU A 515 16.43 -8.85 -16.91
CA GLU A 515 16.58 -7.48 -17.44
C GLU A 515 15.48 -7.09 -18.44
N ASN A 516 14.52 -7.98 -18.75
CA ASN A 516 13.62 -7.76 -19.88
C ASN A 516 12.15 -8.09 -19.60
N PHE A 517 11.29 -7.14 -19.92
CA PHE A 517 9.88 -7.35 -20.26
C PHE A 517 9.79 -8.19 -21.55
N ILE A 518 9.91 -9.51 -21.47
CA ILE A 518 9.59 -10.39 -22.60
C ILE A 518 8.24 -11.04 -22.34
N ASP A 519 7.30 -10.69 -23.22
CA ASP A 519 6.01 -11.32 -23.40
C ASP A 519 6.21 -12.71 -24.01
N GLY A 520 5.57 -13.74 -23.45
CA GLY A 520 5.62 -15.09 -24.02
C GLY A 520 5.42 -16.23 -23.01
N GLY A 521 4.25 -16.86 -23.11
CA GLY A 521 3.81 -18.15 -22.56
C GLY A 521 4.76 -19.03 -21.73
N ASN A 522 4.18 -19.53 -20.63
CA ASN A 522 4.61 -20.65 -19.76
C ASN A 522 5.78 -20.39 -18.79
N GLY A 523 5.45 -20.40 -17.49
CA GLY A 523 6.38 -20.75 -16.41
C GLY A 523 6.95 -19.56 -15.63
N ASP A 524 6.51 -19.43 -14.38
CA ASP A 524 6.90 -18.45 -13.35
C ASP A 524 8.45 -18.35 -13.16
N ALA A 525 9.07 -17.18 -13.41
CA ALA A 525 10.45 -16.84 -12.98
C ALA A 525 10.81 -15.32 -13.15
N GLY A 526 10.33 -14.45 -12.23
CA GLY A 526 10.76 -13.03 -12.11
C GLY A 526 9.98 -12.02 -12.97
N ASP A 527 9.78 -10.75 -12.63
CA ASP A 527 10.18 -9.84 -11.56
C ASP A 527 9.02 -8.82 -11.43
N LEU A 528 8.69 -8.33 -10.24
CA LEU A 528 7.50 -7.52 -9.96
C LEU A 528 7.48 -6.16 -10.68
N GLY A 529 8.44 -5.92 -11.56
CA GLY A 529 8.64 -4.68 -12.31
C GLY A 529 9.87 -3.95 -11.82
N LEU A 530 10.23 -2.86 -12.50
CA LEU A 530 11.31 -2.00 -12.03
C LEU A 530 10.93 -1.36 -10.69
N VAL A 531 11.96 -1.06 -9.88
CA VAL A 531 11.77 -0.22 -8.69
C VAL A 531 11.38 1.17 -9.14
N ARG A 532 10.30 1.70 -8.56
CA ARG A 532 9.86 3.08 -8.79
C ARG A 532 9.85 3.89 -7.51
N PRO A 533 10.06 5.21 -7.59
CA PRO A 533 9.77 6.11 -6.49
C PRO A 533 8.39 5.85 -5.87
N GLY A 534 8.33 5.69 -4.56
CA GLY A 534 7.08 5.44 -3.82
C GLY A 534 6.53 4.01 -3.91
N GLN A 535 7.23 3.07 -4.56
CA GLN A 535 6.86 1.64 -4.59
C GLN A 535 7.22 0.97 -3.26
N VAL A 536 6.31 0.16 -2.73
CA VAL A 536 6.51 -0.63 -1.50
C VAL A 536 6.34 -2.11 -1.81
N ARG A 537 7.31 -2.93 -1.39
CA ARG A 537 7.24 -4.39 -1.45
C ARG A 537 7.37 -5.02 -0.06
N GLY A 538 6.84 -6.22 0.08
CA GLY A 538 6.99 -7.00 1.29
C GLY A 538 6.88 -8.50 1.05
N ILE A 539 7.39 -9.28 2.01
CA ILE A 539 7.30 -10.73 2.04
C ILE A 539 6.01 -11.12 2.77
N PHE A 540 5.13 -11.86 2.10
CA PHE A 540 3.90 -12.33 2.71
C PHE A 540 4.19 -13.35 3.83
N LYS A 541 3.58 -13.16 5.00
CA LYS A 541 3.75 -14.01 6.18
C LYS A 541 2.59 -14.96 6.38
N ARG A 542 1.37 -14.42 6.38
CA ARG A 542 0.12 -15.16 6.58
C ARG A 542 -1.08 -14.25 6.36
N TYR A 543 -2.26 -14.86 6.20
CA TYR A 543 -3.52 -14.16 6.36
C TYR A 543 -3.82 -13.96 7.85
N ILE A 544 -4.29 -12.77 8.20
CA ILE A 544 -4.99 -12.53 9.46
C ILE A 544 -6.47 -12.91 9.29
N ILE A 545 -7.06 -12.46 8.18
CA ILE A 545 -8.38 -12.89 7.69
C ILE A 545 -8.27 -13.11 6.18
N LYS A 546 -8.60 -14.31 5.71
CA LYS A 546 -8.55 -14.64 4.28
C LYS A 546 -9.87 -14.20 3.61
N PRO A 547 -9.83 -13.57 2.42
CA PRO A 547 -11.05 -13.27 1.68
C PRO A 547 -11.96 -14.49 1.49
N GLY A 548 -13.27 -14.30 1.73
CA GLY A 548 -14.30 -15.34 1.56
C GLY A 548 -14.41 -16.37 2.69
N THR A 549 -13.81 -16.14 3.87
CA THR A 549 -13.86 -17.10 5.00
C THR A 549 -14.91 -16.82 6.08
N ILE A 550 -15.81 -15.83 5.88
CA ILE A 550 -16.90 -15.50 6.82
C ILE A 550 -18.26 -15.69 6.16
#